data_AF-A0A5N5SP31-F1
#
_entry.id   AF-A0A5N5SP31-F1
#
_cell.length_a   1.000
_cell.length_b   1.000
_cell.length_c   1.000
_cell.angle_alpha   90.00
_cell.angle_beta   90.00
_cell.angle_gamma   90.00
#
_symmetry.space_group_name_H-M   'P 1'
#
loop_
_entity.id
_entity.type
_entity.pdbx_description
1 polymer ?
#
loop_
_entity_poly.entity_id
_entity_poly.type
_entity_poly.pdbx_seq_one_letter_code
_entity_poly.pdbx_strand_id
1 'polypeptide(L)'
;RLGEEEDELSEVEPDAVPPEVREWLASTFTKQLQGGRRRNEEKQRVDEWNFNLWLLHDVSANTPLRCLGYEFLNRYGLLHKFKVPPASLENFLSQVEAGYCKYKNPYHNNIHAADVLQTIHYMLSQTGLMNWLTDIEVFATLFAALVHDLEHTGTTNNFHVMSGTDTALLYNDRAVLENHHISAAFRLLKGDETNILVNLSREEYREFRSLVIDMVLATDMSSHFQQIKAMKTLLSLPEPTLDKSKALSLTLHCCDISHPSKEWRTHEKWTMNLLEEFFRQGDKEKELGLPYSP
;
A
#
# COMPACT_ATOMS: atom_id res chain seq x y z
N ARG A 1 36.59 -4.06 35.11
CA ARG A 1 35.28 -4.59 35.53
C ARG A 1 34.26 -3.63 34.96
N LEU A 2 33.71 -3.99 33.80
CA LEU A 2 32.66 -3.25 33.13
C LEU A 2 31.36 -3.52 33.91
N GLY A 3 30.63 -2.46 34.24
CA GLY A 3 29.30 -2.56 34.84
C GLY A 3 28.29 -2.76 33.73
N GLU A 4 27.48 -3.80 33.88
CA GLU A 4 26.31 -4.09 33.06
C GLU A 4 25.20 -3.12 33.51
N GLU A 5 24.78 -2.22 32.62
CA GLU A 5 23.48 -1.56 32.72
C GLU A 5 22.50 -2.43 31.91
N GLU A 6 21.57 -3.07 32.62
CA GLU A 6 20.46 -3.81 32.03
C GLU A 6 19.52 -2.79 31.35
N ASP A 7 19.38 -2.92 30.02
CA ASP A 7 18.35 -2.26 29.23
C ASP A 7 16.98 -2.73 29.72
N GLU A 8 16.24 -1.86 30.41
CA GLU A 8 14.79 -1.97 30.56
C GLU A 8 14.13 -1.69 29.19
N LEU A 9 14.09 -2.71 28.33
CA LEU A 9 13.16 -2.76 27.22
C LEU A 9 11.75 -2.81 27.79
N SER A 10 11.07 -1.65 27.78
CA SER A 10 9.64 -1.58 28.07
C SER A 10 8.89 -2.44 27.05
N GLU A 11 8.37 -3.58 27.48
CA GLU A 11 7.45 -4.42 26.71
C GLU A 11 6.17 -3.61 26.44
N VAL A 12 6.08 -3.01 25.26
CA VAL A 12 4.83 -2.47 24.74
C VAL A 12 4.05 -3.66 24.17
N GLU A 13 3.03 -4.12 24.90
CA GLU A 13 2.11 -5.13 24.36
C GLU A 13 1.28 -4.52 23.21
N PRO A 14 1.29 -5.10 22.00
CA PRO A 14 0.53 -4.60 20.87
C PRO A 14 -0.89 -5.21 20.88
N ASP A 15 -1.83 -4.54 21.55
CA ASP A 15 -3.27 -4.88 21.51
C ASP A 15 -3.94 -4.64 20.14
N ALA A 16 -3.22 -4.05 19.17
CA ALA A 16 -3.73 -3.69 17.85
C ALA A 16 -4.02 -4.89 16.92
N VAL A 17 -3.27 -5.99 17.09
CA VAL A 17 -3.31 -7.15 16.19
C VAL A 17 -3.85 -8.37 16.95
N PRO A 18 -4.95 -9.01 16.48
CA PRO A 18 -5.51 -10.18 17.14
C PRO A 18 -4.44 -11.25 17.42
N PRO A 19 -4.49 -11.97 18.55
CA PRO A 19 -3.48 -12.98 18.89
C PRO A 19 -3.26 -14.03 17.80
N GLU A 20 -4.34 -14.42 17.11
CA GLU A 20 -4.31 -15.36 15.98
C GLU A 20 -3.52 -14.81 14.79
N VAL A 21 -3.69 -13.52 14.48
CA VAL A 21 -2.92 -12.83 13.44
C VAL A 21 -1.47 -12.68 13.89
N ARG A 22 -1.22 -12.32 15.16
CA ARG A 22 0.16 -12.26 15.71
C ARG A 22 0.84 -13.61 15.64
N GLU A 23 0.17 -14.69 16.01
CA GLU A 23 0.72 -16.06 15.96
C GLU A 23 0.95 -16.49 14.51
N TRP A 24 -0.01 -16.22 13.62
CA TRP A 24 0.13 -16.54 12.19
C TRP A 24 1.27 -15.75 11.56
N LEU A 25 1.31 -14.43 11.75
CA LEU A 25 2.41 -13.56 11.34
C LEU A 25 3.74 -14.02 11.94
N ALA A 26 3.83 -14.24 13.26
CA ALA A 26 5.04 -14.75 13.89
C ALA A 26 5.48 -16.09 13.28
N SER A 27 4.55 -16.99 12.97
CA SER A 27 4.86 -18.27 12.32
C SER A 27 5.36 -18.13 10.88
N THR A 28 4.90 -17.10 10.19
CA THR A 28 5.31 -16.63 8.86
C THR A 28 6.67 -15.92 8.91
N PHE A 29 7.04 -15.35 10.07
CA PHE A 29 8.23 -14.51 10.26
C PHE A 29 9.45 -15.18 10.88
N THR A 30 9.24 -16.13 11.78
CA THR A 30 10.34 -16.73 12.54
C THR A 30 11.11 -17.75 11.70
N LYS A 31 12.44 -17.59 11.55
CA LYS A 31 13.32 -18.67 11.07
C LYS A 31 13.21 -19.85 12.03
N GLN A 32 12.68 -20.98 11.55
CA GLN A 32 12.51 -22.28 12.20
C GLN A 32 13.09 -22.46 13.60
N LEU A 33 12.24 -22.86 14.56
CA LEU A 33 12.52 -23.88 15.57
C LEU A 33 11.20 -24.28 16.25
N GLN A 34 10.54 -25.34 15.77
CA GLN A 34 9.89 -26.39 16.58
C GLN A 34 9.01 -27.30 15.69
N GLY A 35 9.28 -28.59 15.79
CA GLY A 35 8.44 -29.65 15.24
C GLY A 35 7.15 -29.78 16.05
N GLY A 36 6.02 -29.75 15.36
CA GLY A 36 4.70 -29.93 15.95
C GLY A 36 3.68 -30.18 14.85
N ARG A 37 3.14 -31.40 14.82
CA ARG A 37 2.27 -31.96 13.78
C ARG A 37 0.90 -31.25 13.78
N ARG A 38 0.72 -30.23 12.93
CA ARG A 38 -0.57 -29.67 12.50
C ARG A 38 -0.52 -29.49 10.97
N ARG A 39 -1.68 -29.59 10.30
CA ARG A 39 -1.89 -29.82 8.85
C ARG A 39 -0.86 -29.17 7.92
N ASN A 40 -0.52 -29.87 6.82
CA ASN A 40 0.28 -29.41 5.68
C ASN A 40 -0.35 -28.19 4.98
N GLU A 41 -0.41 -27.06 5.64
CA GLU A 41 -0.51 -25.76 4.99
C GLU A 41 0.93 -25.28 4.83
N GLU A 42 1.39 -25.11 3.59
CA GLU A 42 2.69 -24.50 3.30
C GLU A 42 2.72 -23.12 3.97
N LYS A 43 3.53 -22.99 5.02
CA LYS A 43 3.75 -21.71 5.72
C LYS A 43 4.52 -20.78 4.79
N GLN A 44 3.82 -19.98 3.99
CA GLN A 44 4.44 -18.92 3.21
C GLN A 44 4.92 -17.80 4.13
N ARG A 45 6.06 -17.20 3.81
CA ARG A 45 6.64 -16.08 4.56
C ARG A 45 6.19 -14.75 3.93
N VAL A 46 5.94 -13.69 4.71
CA VAL A 46 5.52 -12.37 4.13
C VAL A 46 6.59 -11.82 3.20
N ASP A 47 7.84 -12.23 3.37
CA ASP A 47 8.96 -11.77 2.58
C ASP A 47 8.96 -12.41 1.17
N GLU A 48 8.03 -13.31 0.86
CA GLU A 48 7.94 -14.04 -0.42
C GLU A 48 7.02 -13.35 -1.43
N TRP A 49 7.38 -13.42 -2.71
CA TRP A 49 6.63 -12.79 -3.81
C TRP A 49 5.17 -13.27 -3.93
N ASN A 50 4.92 -14.54 -3.61
CA ASN A 50 3.60 -15.18 -3.75
C ASN A 50 2.86 -15.33 -2.41
N PHE A 51 3.13 -14.43 -1.45
CA PHE A 51 2.48 -14.45 -0.15
C PHE A 51 0.95 -14.37 -0.27
N ASN A 52 0.25 -15.31 0.39
CA ASN A 52 -1.18 -15.51 0.24
C ASN A 52 -1.99 -14.50 1.06
N LEU A 53 -2.36 -13.40 0.42
CA LEU A 53 -3.19 -12.36 1.04
C LEU A 53 -4.63 -12.74 1.31
N TRP A 54 -5.17 -13.73 0.60
CA TRP A 54 -6.52 -14.22 0.89
C TRP A 54 -6.55 -14.96 2.22
N LEU A 55 -5.52 -15.75 2.50
CA LEU A 55 -5.37 -16.37 3.82
C LEU A 55 -5.18 -15.31 4.90
N LEU A 56 -4.33 -14.30 4.67
CA LEU A 56 -4.19 -13.18 5.62
C LEU A 56 -5.53 -12.48 5.86
N HIS A 57 -6.28 -12.18 4.81
CA HIS A 57 -7.59 -11.55 4.91
C HIS A 57 -8.54 -12.35 5.80
N ASP A 58 -8.59 -13.68 5.63
CA ASP A 58 -9.46 -14.56 6.41
C ASP A 58 -9.05 -14.62 7.89
N VAL A 59 -7.74 -14.77 8.19
CA VAL A 59 -7.26 -14.84 9.59
C VAL A 59 -7.22 -13.48 10.28
N SER A 60 -7.20 -12.37 9.53
CA SER A 60 -7.23 -11.00 10.05
C SER A 60 -8.64 -10.43 10.23
N ALA A 61 -9.67 -11.28 10.21
CA ALA A 61 -11.07 -10.85 10.30
C ALA A 61 -11.42 -9.77 9.27
N ASN A 62 -10.91 -9.93 8.03
CA ASN A 62 -11.08 -9.01 6.90
C ASN A 62 -10.32 -7.67 7.03
N THR A 63 -9.28 -7.57 7.86
CA THR A 63 -8.43 -6.36 7.96
C THR A 63 -6.96 -6.58 7.59
N PRO A 64 -6.65 -7.12 6.40
CA PRO A 64 -5.28 -7.46 6.02
C PRO A 64 -4.39 -6.22 5.87
N LEU A 65 -4.93 -5.08 5.42
CA LEU A 65 -4.17 -3.86 5.18
C LEU A 65 -3.69 -3.23 6.48
N ARG A 66 -4.57 -3.14 7.48
CA ARG A 66 -4.25 -2.68 8.84
C ARG A 66 -3.17 -3.55 9.47
N CYS A 67 -3.29 -4.87 9.35
CA CYS A 67 -2.30 -5.80 9.90
C CYS A 67 -0.91 -5.62 9.26
N LEU A 68 -0.83 -5.57 7.92
CA LEU A 68 0.46 -5.35 7.23
C LEU A 68 1.00 -3.94 7.43
N GLY A 69 0.13 -2.93 7.48
CA GLY A 69 0.51 -1.55 7.74
C GLY A 69 1.20 -1.41 9.10
N TYR A 70 0.60 -1.97 10.15
CA TYR A 70 1.20 -1.99 11.48
C TYR A 70 2.54 -2.74 11.48
N GLU A 71 2.53 -3.97 10.93
CA GLU A 71 3.71 -4.83 10.91
C GLU A 71 4.89 -4.18 10.20
N PHE A 72 4.70 -3.66 8.98
CA PHE A 72 5.81 -3.11 8.22
C PHE A 72 6.32 -1.79 8.81
N LEU A 73 5.45 -0.89 9.27
CA LEU A 73 5.89 0.33 9.93
C LEU A 73 6.71 0.01 11.20
N ASN A 74 6.32 -1.03 11.94
CA ASN A 74 7.06 -1.50 13.11
C ASN A 74 8.39 -2.17 12.73
N ARG A 75 8.37 -3.12 11.80
CA ARG A 75 9.52 -3.90 11.33
C ARG A 75 10.65 -3.03 10.81
N TYR A 76 10.30 -1.96 10.11
CA TYR A 76 11.28 -1.00 9.59
C TYR A 76 11.69 0.06 10.63
N GLY A 77 11.26 -0.08 11.90
CA GLY A 77 11.63 0.81 13.00
C GLY A 77 11.05 2.22 12.92
N LEU A 78 10.11 2.45 12.00
CA LEU A 78 9.60 3.79 11.65
C LEU A 78 8.74 4.36 12.78
N LEU A 79 7.99 3.51 13.48
CA LEU A 79 7.16 3.92 14.61
C LEU A 79 7.99 4.57 15.71
N HIS A 80 9.09 3.93 16.10
CA HIS A 80 10.02 4.47 17.09
C HIS A 80 10.79 5.68 16.55
N LYS A 81 11.35 5.56 15.33
CA LYS A 81 12.17 6.60 14.71
C LYS A 81 11.44 7.94 14.60
N PHE A 82 10.20 7.92 14.13
CA PHE A 82 9.38 9.11 13.91
C PHE A 82 8.40 9.38 15.06
N LYS A 83 8.51 8.63 16.17
CA LYS A 83 7.69 8.79 17.38
C LYS A 83 6.19 8.78 17.06
N VAL A 84 5.76 7.83 16.23
CA VAL A 84 4.36 7.70 15.81
C VAL A 84 3.51 7.30 17.03
N PRO A 85 2.48 8.08 17.42
CA PRO A 85 1.64 7.72 18.55
C PRO A 85 0.85 6.42 18.25
N PRO A 86 0.91 5.38 19.10
CA PRO A 86 0.25 4.10 18.83
C PRO A 86 -1.27 4.20 18.62
N ALA A 87 -1.95 5.04 19.41
CA ALA A 87 -3.38 5.28 19.26
C ALA A 87 -3.70 5.94 17.90
N SER A 88 -2.89 6.92 17.48
CA SER A 88 -3.06 7.57 16.18
C SER A 88 -2.81 6.62 15.02
N LEU A 89 -1.85 5.70 15.15
CA LEU A 89 -1.59 4.66 14.16
C LEU A 89 -2.79 3.72 14.01
N GLU A 90 -3.33 3.22 15.11
CA GLU A 90 -4.46 2.30 15.10
C GLU A 90 -5.70 2.93 14.45
N ASN A 91 -6.03 4.17 14.86
CA ASN A 91 -7.13 4.92 14.28
C ASN A 91 -6.91 5.23 12.80
N PHE A 92 -5.68 5.61 12.41
CA PHE A 92 -5.35 5.91 11.02
C PHE A 92 -5.52 4.67 10.13
N LEU A 93 -4.89 3.56 10.50
CA LEU A 93 -4.98 2.32 9.71
C LEU A 93 -6.41 1.78 9.66
N SER A 94 -7.18 1.90 10.75
CA SER A 94 -8.60 1.55 10.76
C SER A 94 -9.43 2.39 9.79
N GLN A 95 -9.16 3.70 9.69
CA GLN A 95 -9.85 4.57 8.73
C GLN A 95 -9.42 4.32 7.29
N VAL A 96 -8.14 4.02 7.04
CA VAL A 96 -7.65 3.62 5.71
C VAL A 96 -8.34 2.32 5.26
N GLU A 97 -8.34 1.28 6.09
CA GLU A 97 -9.02 0.01 5.85
C GLU A 97 -10.50 0.23 5.51
N ALA A 98 -11.21 1.00 6.34
CA ALA A 98 -12.63 1.31 6.13
C ALA A 98 -12.86 2.09 4.81
N GLY A 99 -11.95 2.99 4.44
CA GLY A 99 -12.01 3.73 3.17
C GLY A 99 -11.97 2.83 1.95
N TYR A 100 -11.16 1.77 1.98
CA TYR A 100 -11.14 0.74 0.94
C TYR A 100 -12.39 -0.14 0.92
N CYS A 101 -12.98 -0.43 2.08
CA CYS A 101 -14.20 -1.24 2.17
C CYS A 101 -15.49 -0.49 1.80
N LYS A 102 -15.44 0.84 1.69
CA LYS A 102 -16.60 1.73 1.49
C LYS A 102 -17.50 1.36 0.32
N TYR A 103 -16.91 1.06 -0.85
CA TYR A 103 -17.66 0.79 -2.08
C TYR A 103 -17.80 -0.70 -2.41
N LYS A 104 -17.20 -1.59 -1.60
CA LYS A 104 -17.23 -3.06 -1.79
C LYS A 104 -16.77 -3.46 -3.20
N ASN A 105 -15.69 -2.84 -3.64
CA ASN A 105 -15.09 -3.08 -4.94
C ASN A 105 -14.55 -4.51 -5.05
N PRO A 106 -14.78 -5.21 -6.16
CA PRO A 106 -14.19 -6.52 -6.41
C PRO A 106 -12.66 -6.51 -6.46
N TYR A 107 -12.06 -5.50 -7.10
CA TYR A 107 -10.61 -5.39 -7.29
C TYR A 107 -10.00 -4.31 -6.42
N HIS A 108 -10.36 -3.03 -6.60
CA HIS A 108 -9.72 -1.91 -5.89
C HIS A 108 -10.25 -1.81 -4.44
N ASN A 109 -9.85 -2.77 -3.61
CA ASN A 109 -10.25 -2.94 -2.22
C ASN A 109 -9.04 -3.08 -1.29
N ASN A 110 -9.30 -3.33 -0.01
CA ASN A 110 -8.30 -3.42 1.03
C ASN A 110 -7.28 -4.54 0.80
N ILE A 111 -7.68 -5.61 0.13
CA ILE A 111 -6.78 -6.72 -0.15
C ILE A 111 -5.84 -6.36 -1.31
N HIS A 112 -6.30 -5.57 -2.28
CA HIS A 112 -5.44 -5.06 -3.35
C HIS A 112 -4.39 -4.11 -2.77
N ALA A 113 -4.82 -3.16 -1.94
CA ALA A 113 -3.88 -2.30 -1.22
C ALA A 113 -2.87 -3.08 -0.38
N ALA A 114 -3.32 -4.15 0.29
CA ALA A 114 -2.45 -5.03 1.04
C ALA A 114 -1.45 -5.76 0.13
N ASP A 115 -1.86 -6.13 -1.09
CA ASP A 115 -1.02 -6.81 -2.10
C ASP A 115 0.08 -5.89 -2.59
N VAL A 116 -0.28 -4.64 -2.90
CA VAL A 116 0.68 -3.61 -3.29
C VAL A 116 1.65 -3.30 -2.15
N LEU A 117 1.16 -3.16 -0.91
CA LEU A 117 2.00 -2.91 0.27
C LEU A 117 2.98 -4.07 0.53
N GLN A 118 2.53 -5.32 0.47
CA GLN A 118 3.41 -6.48 0.64
C GLN A 118 4.40 -6.63 -0.52
N THR A 119 3.97 -6.35 -1.75
CA THR A 119 4.86 -6.38 -2.92
C THR A 119 5.93 -5.29 -2.80
N ILE A 120 5.58 -4.10 -2.29
CA ILE A 120 6.55 -3.04 -1.94
C ILE A 120 7.52 -3.52 -0.87
N HIS A 121 7.05 -4.19 0.18
CA HIS A 121 7.92 -4.79 1.19
C HIS A 121 8.90 -5.80 0.57
N TYR A 122 8.45 -6.66 -0.34
CA TYR A 122 9.32 -7.56 -1.09
C TYR A 122 10.37 -6.77 -1.88
N MET A 123 9.97 -5.72 -2.60
CA MET A 123 10.90 -4.88 -3.37
C MET A 123 11.93 -4.24 -2.45
N LEU A 124 11.52 -3.68 -1.32
CA LEU A 124 12.43 -3.06 -0.35
C LEU A 124 13.43 -4.07 0.25
N SER A 125 12.95 -5.24 0.68
CA SER A 125 13.76 -6.22 1.42
C SER A 125 14.56 -7.16 0.52
N GLN A 126 13.93 -7.78 -0.48
CA GLN A 126 14.55 -8.84 -1.27
C GLN A 126 15.43 -8.30 -2.40
N THR A 127 15.14 -7.11 -2.94
CA THR A 127 16.00 -6.50 -3.98
C THR A 127 17.12 -5.64 -3.40
N GLY A 128 17.08 -5.34 -2.10
CA GLY A 128 18.03 -4.44 -1.44
C GLY A 128 17.78 -2.96 -1.71
N LEU A 129 16.63 -2.59 -2.33
CA LEU A 129 16.26 -1.20 -2.59
C LEU A 129 16.30 -0.34 -1.32
N MET A 130 15.91 -0.90 -0.17
CA MET A 130 15.94 -0.20 1.11
C MET A 130 17.32 0.38 1.47
N ASN A 131 18.41 -0.27 1.07
CA ASN A 131 19.78 0.17 1.38
C ASN A 131 20.16 1.51 0.71
N TRP A 132 19.36 1.96 -0.25
CA TRP A 132 19.55 3.22 -0.99
C TRP A 132 18.61 4.33 -0.52
N LEU A 133 17.74 4.03 0.46
CA LEU A 133 16.71 4.91 0.93
C LEU A 133 17.00 5.42 2.34
N THR A 134 16.59 6.65 2.63
CA THR A 134 16.51 7.20 3.97
C THR A 134 15.27 6.65 4.69
N ASP A 135 15.24 6.75 6.03
CA ASP A 135 14.07 6.31 6.81
C ASP A 135 12.78 7.03 6.36
N ILE A 136 12.87 8.32 5.98
CA ILE A 136 11.70 9.09 5.53
C ILE A 136 11.24 8.68 4.13
N GLU A 137 12.16 8.29 3.24
CA GLU A 137 11.84 7.73 1.92
C GLU A 137 11.18 6.35 2.05
N VAL A 138 11.64 5.49 2.97
CA VAL A 138 11.00 4.21 3.28
C VAL A 138 9.60 4.43 3.85
N PHE A 139 9.45 5.37 4.79
CA PHE A 139 8.14 5.69 5.37
C PHE A 139 7.18 6.22 4.30
N ALA A 140 7.61 7.16 3.45
CA ALA A 140 6.82 7.67 2.34
C ALA A 140 6.42 6.55 1.36
N THR A 141 7.32 5.61 1.08
CA THR A 141 7.06 4.47 0.16
C THR A 141 5.98 3.54 0.69
N LEU A 142 6.06 3.14 1.97
CA LEU A 142 5.04 2.29 2.60
C LEU A 142 3.71 3.03 2.75
N PHE A 143 3.74 4.32 3.10
CA PHE A 143 2.55 5.14 3.20
C PHE A 143 1.85 5.31 1.84
N ALA A 144 2.61 5.56 0.77
CA ALA A 144 2.05 5.68 -0.57
C ALA A 144 1.35 4.37 -0.98
N ALA A 145 1.97 3.21 -0.74
CA ALA A 145 1.35 1.92 -1.00
C ALA A 145 0.06 1.69 -0.19
N LEU A 146 0.05 2.09 1.09
CA LEU A 146 -1.13 2.01 1.97
C LEU A 146 -2.34 2.81 1.46
N VAL A 147 -2.13 3.88 0.69
CA VAL A 147 -3.19 4.84 0.36
C VAL A 147 -3.41 5.08 -1.13
N HIS A 148 -2.65 4.42 -2.02
CA HIS A 148 -2.62 4.75 -3.44
C HIS A 148 -3.99 4.68 -4.14
N ASP A 149 -4.92 3.91 -3.58
CA ASP A 149 -6.29 3.67 -4.06
C ASP A 149 -7.37 3.96 -3.00
N LEU A 150 -7.03 4.72 -1.96
CA LEU A 150 -7.93 4.96 -0.83
C LEU A 150 -9.25 5.62 -1.29
N GLU A 151 -10.39 5.00 -0.96
CA GLU A 151 -11.73 5.42 -1.40
C GLU A 151 -11.99 5.28 -2.92
N HIS A 152 -11.30 4.38 -3.62
CA HIS A 152 -11.60 4.06 -5.03
C HIS A 152 -13.09 3.68 -5.23
N THR A 153 -13.72 4.21 -6.28
CA THR A 153 -15.18 4.11 -6.51
C THR A 153 -15.60 2.86 -7.30
N GLY A 154 -14.62 2.07 -7.71
CA GLY A 154 -14.79 0.91 -8.57
C GLY A 154 -15.06 1.28 -10.03
N THR A 155 -14.64 2.48 -10.44
CA THR A 155 -14.82 3.01 -11.79
C THR A 155 -13.61 3.82 -12.20
N THR A 156 -13.36 3.96 -13.49
CA THR A 156 -12.18 4.63 -14.06
C THR A 156 -12.27 6.17 -14.00
N ASN A 157 -11.12 6.84 -14.16
CA ASN A 157 -11.06 8.29 -14.38
C ASN A 157 -11.95 8.75 -15.55
N ASN A 158 -11.99 7.99 -16.65
CA ASN A 158 -12.84 8.32 -17.80
C ASN A 158 -14.33 8.27 -17.47
N PHE A 159 -14.77 7.27 -16.68
CA PHE A 159 -16.14 7.22 -16.20
C PHE A 159 -16.50 8.46 -15.39
N HIS A 160 -15.63 8.88 -14.47
CA HIS A 160 -15.83 10.08 -13.66
C HIS A 160 -15.98 11.37 -14.48
N VAL A 161 -15.18 11.52 -15.53
CA VAL A 161 -15.23 12.66 -16.46
C VAL A 161 -16.50 12.62 -17.30
N MET A 162 -16.82 11.47 -17.92
CA MET A 162 -17.98 11.33 -18.81
C MET A 162 -19.31 11.45 -18.09
N SER A 163 -19.38 11.03 -16.82
CA SER A 163 -20.57 11.17 -15.97
C SER A 163 -20.65 12.52 -15.24
N GLY A 164 -19.62 13.38 -15.34
CA GLY A 164 -19.62 14.70 -14.72
C GLY A 164 -19.67 14.69 -13.20
N THR A 165 -19.02 13.70 -12.56
CA THR A 165 -19.02 13.59 -11.09
C THR A 165 -18.38 14.79 -10.40
N ASP A 166 -18.79 15.08 -9.17
CA ASP A 166 -18.20 16.16 -8.36
C ASP A 166 -16.67 16.01 -8.19
N THR A 167 -16.17 14.77 -8.10
CA THR A 167 -14.73 14.49 -8.02
C THR A 167 -14.00 14.91 -9.30
N ALA A 168 -14.58 14.64 -10.49
CA ALA A 168 -14.01 15.07 -11.77
C ALA A 168 -13.98 16.60 -11.88
N LEU A 169 -15.08 17.26 -11.49
CA LEU A 169 -15.16 18.73 -11.44
C LEU A 169 -14.11 19.33 -10.49
N LEU A 170 -13.94 18.74 -9.30
CA LEU A 170 -12.98 19.21 -8.31
C LEU A 170 -11.53 19.14 -8.82
N TYR A 171 -11.17 18.05 -9.52
CA TYR A 171 -9.82 17.83 -10.05
C TYR A 171 -9.64 18.20 -11.52
N ASN A 172 -10.64 18.87 -12.10
CA ASN A 172 -10.60 19.40 -13.46
C ASN A 172 -10.19 18.32 -14.49
N ASP A 173 -10.79 17.14 -14.36
CA ASP A 173 -10.63 15.98 -15.26
C ASP A 173 -9.20 15.40 -15.34
N ARG A 174 -8.30 15.75 -14.41
CA ARG A 174 -6.90 15.30 -14.42
C ARG A 174 -6.60 14.38 -13.24
N ALA A 175 -6.17 13.15 -13.53
CA ALA A 175 -5.79 12.13 -12.53
C ALA A 175 -6.79 12.14 -11.36
N VAL A 176 -8.07 11.99 -11.70
CA VAL A 176 -9.21 12.36 -10.84
C VAL A 176 -9.19 11.53 -9.55
N LEU A 177 -8.99 10.23 -9.69
CA LEU A 177 -8.94 9.29 -8.57
C LEU A 177 -7.63 9.40 -7.81
N GLU A 178 -6.49 9.51 -8.47
CA GLU A 178 -5.18 9.61 -7.82
C GLU A 178 -5.08 10.88 -6.96
N ASN A 179 -5.59 12.02 -7.46
CA ASN A 179 -5.74 13.21 -6.64
C ASN A 179 -6.72 13.01 -5.48
N HIS A 180 -7.81 12.25 -5.69
CA HIS A 180 -8.74 11.91 -4.62
C HIS A 180 -8.08 11.09 -3.52
N HIS A 181 -7.34 10.02 -3.86
CA HIS A 181 -6.65 9.13 -2.93
C HIS A 181 -5.68 9.91 -2.03
N ILE A 182 -4.84 10.75 -2.64
CA ILE A 182 -3.92 11.66 -1.94
C ILE A 182 -4.70 12.59 -1.00
N SER A 183 -5.74 13.26 -1.51
CA SER A 183 -6.54 14.21 -0.74
C SER A 183 -7.25 13.54 0.45
N ALA A 184 -7.82 12.35 0.26
CA ALA A 184 -8.44 11.56 1.30
C ALA A 184 -7.43 11.21 2.40
N ALA A 185 -6.27 10.64 2.03
CA ALA A 185 -5.23 10.24 2.97
C ALA A 185 -4.72 11.42 3.82
N PHE A 186 -4.44 12.56 3.20
CA PHE A 186 -3.96 13.73 3.93
C PHE A 186 -5.05 14.49 4.70
N ARG A 187 -6.33 14.31 4.36
CA ARG A 187 -7.43 14.78 5.21
C ARG A 187 -7.56 13.93 6.47
N LEU A 188 -7.36 12.61 6.40
CA LEU A 188 -7.30 11.75 7.59
C LEU A 188 -6.20 12.22 8.54
N LEU A 189 -5.03 12.59 8.03
CA LEU A 189 -3.91 13.10 8.83
C LEU A 189 -4.16 14.46 9.50
N LYS A 190 -5.26 15.17 9.18
CA LYS A 190 -5.63 16.40 9.88
C LYS A 190 -6.36 16.15 11.20
N GLY A 191 -6.84 14.92 11.44
CA GLY A 191 -7.45 14.57 12.72
C GLY A 191 -6.40 14.36 13.81
N ASP A 192 -6.61 14.94 14.99
CA ASP A 192 -5.67 14.80 16.12
C ASP A 192 -5.45 13.33 16.49
N GLU A 193 -6.52 12.53 16.43
CA GLU A 193 -6.53 11.10 16.75
C GLU A 193 -6.02 10.21 15.61
N THR A 194 -5.66 10.75 14.44
CA THR A 194 -5.21 9.99 13.25
C THR A 194 -3.92 10.50 12.65
N ASN A 195 -3.34 11.58 13.18
CA ASN A 195 -2.13 12.17 12.63
C ASN A 195 -0.88 11.37 13.03
N ILE A 196 -0.53 10.37 12.24
CA ILE A 196 0.70 9.58 12.42
C ILE A 196 1.99 10.36 12.08
N LEU A 197 1.88 11.57 11.52
CA LEU A 197 3.01 12.41 11.10
C LEU A 197 3.25 13.58 12.07
N VAL A 198 2.54 13.63 13.20
CA VAL A 198 2.52 14.77 14.14
C VAL A 198 3.90 15.17 14.66
N ASN A 199 4.83 14.21 14.75
CA ASN A 199 6.18 14.42 15.29
C ASN A 199 7.26 14.58 14.22
N LEU A 200 6.90 14.62 12.93
CA LEU A 200 7.85 14.95 11.87
C LEU A 200 8.25 16.42 11.96
N SER A 201 9.53 16.71 11.69
CA SER A 201 9.97 18.06 11.41
C SER A 201 9.29 18.62 10.15
N ARG A 202 9.36 19.94 9.98
CA ARG A 202 8.77 20.60 8.80
C ARG A 202 9.42 20.12 7.50
N GLU A 203 10.72 19.90 7.53
CA GLU A 203 11.53 19.42 6.41
C GLU A 203 11.16 17.97 6.06
N GLU A 204 11.10 17.08 7.05
CA GLU A 204 10.68 15.68 6.87
C GLU A 204 9.25 15.59 6.33
N TYR A 205 8.31 16.34 6.89
CA TYR A 205 6.92 16.35 6.40
C TYR A 205 6.84 16.84 4.95
N ARG A 206 7.63 17.86 4.58
CA ARG A 206 7.66 18.38 3.21
C ARG A 206 8.21 17.35 2.23
N GLU A 207 9.31 16.69 2.58
CA GLU A 207 9.90 15.63 1.77
C GLU A 207 8.95 14.44 1.63
N PHE A 208 8.45 13.92 2.75
CA PHE A 208 7.47 12.85 2.81
C PHE A 208 6.25 13.14 1.94
N ARG A 209 5.64 14.32 2.11
CA ARG A 209 4.44 14.70 1.36
C ARG A 209 4.72 14.81 -0.14
N SER A 210 5.88 15.35 -0.52
CA SER A 210 6.26 15.45 -1.94
C SER A 210 6.40 14.07 -2.56
N LEU A 211 7.11 13.16 -1.89
CA LEU A 211 7.32 11.78 -2.37
C LEU A 211 5.99 11.03 -2.50
N VAL A 212 5.12 11.08 -1.49
CA VAL A 212 3.81 10.41 -1.54
C VAL A 212 2.96 10.94 -2.70
N ILE A 213 2.94 12.26 -2.94
CA ILE A 213 2.21 12.85 -4.06
C ILE A 213 2.77 12.35 -5.39
N ASP A 214 4.09 12.39 -5.58
CA ASP A 214 4.74 11.95 -6.82
C ASP A 214 4.51 10.45 -7.09
N MET A 215 4.51 9.63 -6.04
CA MET A 215 4.30 8.18 -6.14
C MET A 215 2.86 7.83 -6.49
N VAL A 216 1.88 8.40 -5.78
CA VAL A 216 0.46 8.08 -6.01
C VAL A 216 -0.04 8.70 -7.32
N LEU A 217 0.39 9.89 -7.72
CA LEU A 217 0.04 10.41 -9.05
C LEU A 217 0.62 9.56 -10.19
N ALA A 218 1.74 8.87 -9.94
CA ALA A 218 2.36 8.02 -10.93
C ALA A 218 1.66 6.68 -11.11
N THR A 219 0.70 6.28 -10.26
CA THR A 219 -0.11 5.07 -10.50
C THR A 219 -1.16 5.29 -11.58
N ASP A 220 -1.46 6.54 -11.97
CA ASP A 220 -2.32 6.85 -13.12
C ASP A 220 -1.77 6.16 -14.38
N MET A 221 -2.53 5.19 -14.88
CA MET A 221 -2.17 4.38 -16.05
C MET A 221 -1.97 5.20 -17.34
N SER A 222 -2.51 6.42 -17.43
CA SER A 222 -2.24 7.33 -18.56
C SER A 222 -0.77 7.75 -18.63
N SER A 223 -0.04 7.71 -17.50
CA SER A 223 1.38 8.04 -17.39
C SER A 223 2.30 6.84 -17.68
N HIS A 224 1.78 5.61 -17.78
CA HIS A 224 2.57 4.38 -17.86
C HIS A 224 3.66 4.42 -18.94
N PHE A 225 3.29 4.69 -20.20
CA PHE A 225 4.25 4.67 -21.31
C PHE A 225 5.30 5.78 -21.20
N GLN A 226 4.92 6.94 -20.65
CA GLN A 226 5.86 8.04 -20.42
C GLN A 226 6.90 7.66 -19.37
N GLN A 227 6.48 7.04 -18.26
CA GLN A 227 7.37 6.57 -17.21
C GLN A 227 8.36 5.51 -17.73
N ILE A 228 7.85 4.50 -18.45
CA ILE A 228 8.70 3.45 -19.03
C ILE A 228 9.70 4.02 -20.03
N LYS A 229 9.27 4.94 -20.91
CA LYS A 229 10.16 5.60 -21.87
C LYS A 229 11.25 6.39 -21.15
N ALA A 230 10.88 7.20 -20.16
CA ALA A 230 11.82 8.01 -19.39
C ALA A 230 12.88 7.13 -18.69
N MET A 231 12.45 6.04 -18.04
CA MET A 231 13.36 5.13 -17.36
C MET A 231 14.29 4.39 -18.33
N LYS A 232 13.76 3.89 -19.47
CA LYS A 232 14.60 3.26 -20.51
C LYS A 232 15.66 4.21 -21.06
N THR A 233 15.28 5.46 -21.34
CA THR A 233 16.23 6.48 -21.78
C THR A 233 17.30 6.75 -20.72
N LEU A 234 16.91 6.89 -19.46
CA LEU A 234 17.86 7.10 -18.36
C LEU A 234 18.87 5.96 -18.24
N LEU A 235 18.39 4.71 -18.24
CA LEU A 235 19.24 3.51 -18.12
C LEU A 235 20.17 3.29 -19.33
N SER A 236 19.91 3.95 -20.46
CA SER A 236 20.79 3.90 -21.63
C SER A 236 21.98 4.87 -21.55
N LEU A 237 22.00 5.78 -20.56
CA LEU A 237 23.10 6.71 -20.36
C LEU A 237 24.31 5.98 -19.74
N PRO A 238 25.56 6.37 -20.08
CA PRO A 238 26.77 5.77 -19.50
C PRO A 238 26.86 5.93 -17.97
N GLU A 239 26.36 7.04 -17.44
CA GLU A 239 26.31 7.37 -16.02
C GLU A 239 24.90 7.83 -15.64
N PRO A 240 23.96 6.89 -15.43
CA PRO A 240 22.58 7.24 -15.11
C PRO A 240 22.51 7.88 -13.72
N THR A 241 22.08 9.14 -13.65
CA THR A 241 21.74 9.78 -12.37
C THR A 241 20.25 9.55 -12.09
N LEU A 242 19.94 8.62 -11.19
CA LEU A 242 18.58 8.25 -10.87
C LEU A 242 17.97 9.21 -9.84
N ASP A 243 16.91 9.87 -10.26
CA ASP A 243 16.00 10.57 -9.36
C ASP A 243 15.21 9.54 -8.56
N LYS A 244 15.40 9.53 -7.23
CA LYS A 244 14.75 8.57 -6.34
C LYS A 244 13.23 8.68 -6.39
N SER A 245 12.67 9.89 -6.52
CA SER A 245 11.22 10.07 -6.64
C SER A 245 10.68 9.27 -7.84
N LYS A 246 11.32 9.40 -9.00
CA LYS A 246 10.94 8.63 -10.21
C LYS A 246 11.15 7.13 -10.08
N ALA A 247 12.20 6.71 -9.37
CA ALA A 247 12.47 5.29 -9.11
C ALA A 247 11.40 4.66 -8.22
N LEU A 248 11.02 5.37 -7.15
CA LEU A 248 10.00 4.94 -6.20
C LEU A 248 8.60 4.97 -6.84
N SER A 249 8.28 6.02 -7.61
CA SER A 249 7.06 6.08 -8.43
C SER A 249 6.93 4.88 -9.36
N LEU A 250 7.98 4.55 -10.12
CA LEU A 250 7.97 3.38 -10.99
C LEU A 250 7.90 2.07 -10.21
N THR A 251 8.52 2.01 -9.03
CA THR A 251 8.47 0.81 -8.17
C THR A 251 7.05 0.58 -7.65
N LEU A 252 6.36 1.62 -7.16
CA LEU A 252 4.96 1.53 -6.76
C LEU A 252 4.07 1.15 -7.93
N HIS A 253 4.26 1.79 -9.09
CA HIS A 253 3.55 1.45 -10.32
C HIS A 253 3.70 -0.04 -10.67
N CYS A 254 4.93 -0.57 -10.63
CA CYS A 254 5.19 -1.99 -10.89
C CYS A 254 4.53 -2.93 -9.86
N CYS A 255 4.46 -2.52 -8.59
CA CYS A 255 3.82 -3.31 -7.53
C CYS A 255 2.30 -3.34 -7.70
N ASP A 256 1.71 -2.21 -8.09
CA ASP A 256 0.29 -2.05 -8.37
C ASP A 256 -0.19 -3.00 -9.48
N ILE A 257 0.52 -3.02 -10.61
CA ILE A 257 0.20 -3.94 -11.73
C ILE A 257 0.93 -5.29 -11.66
N SER A 258 1.34 -5.74 -10.46
CA SER A 258 2.22 -6.92 -10.32
C SER A 258 1.50 -8.27 -10.49
N HIS A 259 0.17 -8.33 -10.34
CA HIS A 259 -0.57 -9.60 -10.30
C HIS A 259 -0.33 -10.55 -11.49
N PRO A 260 -0.02 -10.11 -12.74
CA PRO A 260 0.35 -11.01 -13.84
C PRO A 260 1.70 -11.73 -13.69
N SER A 261 2.55 -11.27 -12.78
CA SER A 261 3.84 -11.88 -12.45
C SER A 261 3.80 -12.76 -11.19
N LYS A 262 2.65 -12.85 -10.53
CA LYS A 262 2.40 -13.78 -9.42
C LYS A 262 2.02 -15.16 -9.94
N GLU A 263 1.97 -16.14 -9.06
CA GLU A 263 1.49 -17.49 -9.40
C GLU A 263 0.11 -17.49 -10.07
N TRP A 264 -0.10 -18.42 -11.01
CA TRP A 264 -1.28 -18.47 -11.87
C TRP A 264 -2.60 -18.35 -11.09
N ARG A 265 -2.75 -19.05 -9.96
CA ARG A 265 -3.98 -19.01 -9.15
C ARG A 265 -4.27 -17.63 -8.60
N THR A 266 -3.23 -16.91 -8.16
CA THR A 266 -3.33 -15.53 -7.66
C THR A 266 -3.64 -14.59 -8.81
N HIS A 267 -2.92 -14.71 -9.93
CA HIS A 267 -3.16 -13.91 -11.13
C HIS A 267 -4.60 -14.06 -11.64
N GLU A 268 -5.07 -15.30 -11.80
CA GLU A 268 -6.41 -15.62 -12.29
C GLU A 268 -7.49 -15.00 -11.39
N LYS A 269 -7.37 -15.14 -10.08
CA LYS A 269 -8.34 -14.55 -9.14
C LYS A 269 -8.37 -13.03 -9.21
N TRP A 270 -7.21 -12.38 -9.29
CA TRP A 270 -7.14 -10.92 -9.48
C TRP A 270 -7.76 -10.48 -10.81
N THR A 271 -7.47 -11.19 -11.90
CA THR A 271 -8.05 -10.91 -13.21
C THR A 271 -9.58 -11.04 -13.19
N MET A 272 -10.13 -12.08 -12.55
CA MET A 272 -11.59 -12.24 -12.44
C MET A 272 -12.24 -11.13 -11.62
N ASN A 273 -11.60 -10.70 -10.52
CA ASN A 273 -12.06 -9.56 -9.73
C ASN A 273 -12.04 -8.26 -10.54
N LEU A 274 -10.98 -8.00 -11.30
CA LEU A 274 -10.88 -6.80 -12.14
C LEU A 274 -11.96 -6.78 -13.23
N LEU A 275 -12.19 -7.92 -13.90
CA LEU A 275 -13.24 -8.06 -14.90
C LEU A 275 -14.63 -7.83 -14.32
N GLU A 276 -14.93 -8.40 -13.15
CA GLU A 276 -16.18 -8.16 -12.43
C GLU A 276 -16.37 -6.67 -12.12
N GLU A 277 -15.31 -5.96 -11.74
CA GLU A 277 -15.38 -4.52 -11.49
C GLU A 277 -15.64 -3.72 -12.78
N PHE A 278 -15.00 -4.08 -13.89
CA PHE A 278 -15.28 -3.49 -15.20
C PHE A 278 -16.71 -3.74 -15.67
N PHE A 279 -17.26 -4.94 -15.45
CA PHE A 279 -18.65 -5.23 -15.79
C PHE A 279 -19.62 -4.40 -14.94
N ARG A 280 -19.34 -4.20 -13.65
CA ARG A 280 -20.14 -3.29 -12.81
C ARG A 280 -20.06 -1.84 -13.27
N GLN A 281 -18.92 -1.38 -13.78
CA GLN A 281 -18.85 -0.06 -14.41
C GLN A 281 -19.72 -0.02 -15.67
N GLY A 282 -19.67 -1.05 -16.52
CA GLY A 282 -20.51 -1.14 -17.72
C GLY A 282 -22.01 -1.06 -17.40
N ASP A 283 -22.45 -1.73 -16.34
CA ASP A 283 -23.84 -1.62 -15.87
C ASP A 283 -24.19 -0.18 -15.45
N LYS A 284 -23.31 0.52 -14.71
CA LYS A 284 -23.49 1.94 -14.36
C LYS A 284 -23.52 2.84 -15.60
N GLU A 285 -22.65 2.59 -16.58
CA GLU A 285 -22.62 3.34 -17.85
C GLU A 285 -23.96 3.21 -18.58
N LYS A 286 -24.49 1.98 -18.67
CA LYS A 286 -25.81 1.72 -19.24
C LYS A 286 -26.93 2.47 -18.51
N GLU A 287 -26.93 2.47 -17.18
CA GLU A 287 -27.92 3.17 -16.35
C GLU A 287 -27.90 4.69 -16.59
N LEU A 288 -26.71 5.26 -16.81
CA LEU A 288 -26.51 6.68 -17.10
C LEU A 288 -26.68 7.04 -18.58
N GLY A 289 -26.93 6.06 -19.46
CA GLY A 289 -27.02 6.28 -20.90
C GLY A 289 -25.68 6.63 -21.57
N LEU A 290 -24.56 6.24 -20.94
CA LEU A 290 -23.21 6.40 -21.46
C LEU A 290 -22.84 5.22 -22.39
N PRO A 291 -21.94 5.43 -23.36
CA PRO A 291 -21.38 4.31 -24.13
C PRO A 291 -20.55 3.39 -23.21
N TYR A 292 -20.57 2.10 -23.50
CA TYR A 292 -19.72 1.15 -22.78
C TYR A 292 -18.23 1.43 -23.04
N SER A 293 -17.45 1.47 -21.96
CA SER A 293 -15.99 1.49 -22.05
C SER A 293 -15.44 0.15 -22.60
N PRO A 294 -14.27 0.15 -23.27
CA PRO A 294 -13.64 -1.05 -23.81
C PRO A 294 -13.33 -2.13 -22.78
#